data_AF-A0A644YJV8-F1
#
_entry.id   AF-A0A644YJV8-F1
#
_cell.length_a   1.000
_cell.length_b   1.000
_cell.length_c   1.000
_cell.angle_alpha   90.00
_cell.angle_beta   90.00
_cell.angle_gamma   90.00
#
_symmetry.space_group_name_H-M   'P 1'
#
loop_
_entity.id
_entity.type
_entity.pdbx_description
1 polymer ?
#
loop_
_entity_poly.entity_id
_entity_poly.type
_entity_poly.pdbx_seq_one_letter_code
_entity_poly.pdbx_strand_id
1 'polypeptide(L)'
;MQYGASLWLYADIFCPARDRQAGVQPENIYLETLFLGLAARPDKIELFSLTFLQPDVRLEYRQNTLLPRMKNFSQNVAEPLWPAMRPLLREECQVSLLLSSASQIFGSQNWGGFGYTSENSLLDLLWKAHLPTNVIFEDTIRKDDSWQKSRLLVLVTVTHLPDDVFAAILRYARNGGKVLACAPFAKLIPGAEPLDINFDFAVKSAYHSIRGGSPYVAEKAQECRLHHAEALRSKYRTLITPFADSDSVELYLRTLKDEHFRYVFAVNDRRTLGDYMGRKFRAVLDQGLELSAPIVLDMPSGAIYEFPAGKKLQALPENGKLRLNLTFAPAEGKILLCYKEEIGQIAVEPPRPEAPGKVTTGRIILRDISGKPFLGTVPVRVQWTDPAGRTRTEYTAIRNGEAQLSLRPARNDAKGTWHIQATELASGKSIEAEF
;
A
#
# COMPACT_ATOMS: atom_id res chain seq x y z
N MET A 1 -17.13 -35.69 24.37
CA MET A 1 -16.71 -34.27 24.43
C MET A 1 -17.26 -33.54 23.21
N GLN A 2 -17.78 -32.33 23.35
CA GLN A 2 -18.05 -31.47 22.19
C GLN A 2 -16.76 -30.73 21.83
N TYR A 3 -16.31 -30.86 20.59
CA TYR A 3 -15.16 -30.11 20.09
C TYR A 3 -15.63 -28.71 19.66
N GLY A 4 -15.10 -27.67 20.30
CA GLY A 4 -15.29 -26.28 19.87
C GLY A 4 -14.52 -25.99 18.58
N ALA A 5 -14.82 -24.86 17.91
CA ALA A 5 -14.11 -24.44 16.70
C ALA A 5 -13.42 -23.08 16.89
N SER A 6 -12.33 -22.87 16.15
CA SER A 6 -11.33 -21.85 16.44
C SER A 6 -10.38 -21.60 15.25
N LEU A 7 -9.73 -20.42 15.22
CA LEU A 7 -9.18 -19.71 14.05
C LEU A 7 -8.16 -18.58 14.51
N TRP A 8 -7.23 -18.02 13.71
CA TRP A 8 -6.51 -16.72 14.06
C TRP A 8 -6.20 -15.72 12.88
N LEU A 9 -6.50 -14.40 12.99
CA LEU A 9 -6.13 -13.26 12.08
C LEU A 9 -6.13 -11.89 12.83
N TYR A 10 -5.51 -10.88 12.22
CA TYR A 10 -5.02 -9.60 12.77
C TYR A 10 -5.30 -8.40 11.82
N ALA A 11 -5.50 -7.20 12.38
CA ALA A 11 -5.83 -5.96 11.65
C ALA A 11 -7.11 -6.07 10.79
N ASP A 12 -8.26 -5.99 11.46
CA ASP A 12 -9.61 -5.89 10.90
C ASP A 12 -10.09 -7.01 9.95
N ILE A 13 -9.49 -8.21 10.06
CA ILE A 13 -10.17 -9.46 9.69
C ILE A 13 -10.28 -10.35 10.93
N PHE A 14 -11.42 -11.01 11.08
CA PHE A 14 -11.69 -11.92 12.19
C PHE A 14 -11.05 -13.27 12.08
N CYS A 15 -10.83 -13.88 13.24
CA CYS A 15 -10.58 -15.30 13.49
C CYS A 15 -10.24 -15.55 15.00
N PRO A 16 -10.93 -16.43 15.78
CA PRO A 16 -10.69 -16.59 17.24
C PRO A 16 -10.21 -17.98 17.74
N ALA A 17 -9.28 -18.10 18.72
CA ALA A 17 -8.68 -19.39 19.11
C ALA A 17 -8.83 -19.92 20.56
N ARG A 18 -9.03 -21.24 20.69
CA ARG A 18 -8.24 -22.17 21.55
C ARG A 18 -7.98 -23.49 20.79
N ASP A 19 -6.70 -23.84 20.69
CA ASP A 19 -6.08 -25.06 20.12
C ASP A 19 -6.33 -25.48 18.65
N ARG A 20 -5.21 -25.84 18.00
CA ARG A 20 -5.02 -26.57 16.72
C ARG A 20 -5.71 -26.02 15.45
N GLN A 21 -4.94 -25.17 14.75
CA GLN A 21 -4.86 -25.03 13.28
C GLN A 21 -6.08 -24.49 12.51
N ALA A 22 -6.15 -23.16 12.34
CA ALA A 22 -6.07 -22.50 11.01
C ALA A 22 -6.19 -20.97 11.15
N GLY A 23 -5.35 -20.20 10.46
CA GLY A 23 -5.67 -18.81 10.12
C GLY A 23 -6.21 -18.78 8.69
N VAL A 24 -7.39 -18.21 8.45
CA VAL A 24 -7.99 -18.16 7.10
C VAL A 24 -7.83 -16.75 6.55
N GLN A 25 -6.98 -16.57 5.54
CA GLN A 25 -6.70 -15.28 4.90
C GLN A 25 -7.33 -15.31 3.50
N PRO A 26 -8.52 -14.71 3.27
CA PRO A 26 -9.19 -14.80 1.97
C PRO A 26 -8.39 -14.16 0.85
N GLU A 27 -8.37 -14.81 -0.32
CA GLU A 27 -7.50 -14.47 -1.45
C GLU A 27 -7.60 -13.01 -1.90
N ASN A 28 -8.80 -12.43 -1.90
CA ASN A 28 -9.00 -11.02 -2.26
C ASN A 28 -8.28 -10.10 -1.26
N ILE A 29 -8.51 -10.30 0.04
CA ILE A 29 -7.88 -9.47 1.08
C ILE A 29 -6.37 -9.73 1.18
N TYR A 30 -5.90 -10.93 0.83
CA TYR A 30 -4.48 -11.22 0.69
C TYR A 30 -3.83 -10.35 -0.40
N LEU A 31 -4.48 -10.18 -1.55
CA LEU A 31 -3.95 -9.40 -2.67
C LEU A 31 -4.02 -7.89 -2.42
N GLU A 32 -5.12 -7.41 -1.83
CA GLU A 32 -5.23 -6.07 -1.25
C GLU A 32 -4.05 -5.78 -0.29
N THR A 33 -3.76 -6.72 0.61
CA THR A 33 -2.62 -6.64 1.55
C THR A 33 -1.27 -6.63 0.83
N LEU A 34 -1.10 -7.36 -0.29
CA LEU A 34 0.13 -7.29 -1.10
C LEU A 34 0.32 -5.91 -1.75
N PHE A 35 -0.74 -5.28 -2.26
CA PHE A 35 -0.66 -3.93 -2.80
C PHE A 35 -0.37 -2.89 -1.70
N LEU A 36 -1.07 -2.95 -0.56
CA LEU A 36 -0.83 -2.06 0.58
C LEU A 36 0.57 -2.25 1.19
N GLY A 37 1.04 -3.50 1.24
CA GLY A 37 2.38 -3.86 1.66
C GLY A 37 3.44 -3.28 0.71
N LEU A 38 3.29 -3.47 -0.60
CA LEU A 38 4.20 -2.90 -1.60
C LEU A 38 4.20 -1.37 -1.56
N ALA A 39 3.03 -0.74 -1.35
CA ALA A 39 2.87 0.70 -1.20
C ALA A 39 3.54 1.29 0.06
N ALA A 40 3.91 0.47 1.04
CA ALA A 40 4.72 0.89 2.18
C ALA A 40 6.23 0.99 1.85
N ARG A 41 6.64 0.59 0.64
CA ARG A 41 8.01 0.48 0.12
C ARG A 41 8.98 -0.38 0.97
N PRO A 42 8.59 -1.61 1.36
CA PRO A 42 9.39 -2.49 2.20
C PRO A 42 10.60 -3.05 1.43
N ASP A 43 11.74 -3.23 2.10
CA ASP A 43 12.94 -3.84 1.49
C ASP A 43 12.82 -5.36 1.30
N LYS A 44 11.80 -6.00 1.92
CA LYS A 44 11.42 -7.39 1.71
C LYS A 44 9.93 -7.59 2.03
N ILE A 45 9.25 -8.43 1.25
CA ILE A 45 7.91 -8.96 1.58
C ILE A 45 8.09 -10.44 1.93
N GLU A 46 7.62 -10.86 3.11
CA GLU A 46 7.61 -12.26 3.54
C GLU A 46 6.17 -12.77 3.67
N LEU A 47 5.93 -14.00 3.21
CA LEU A 47 4.58 -14.53 2.97
C LEU A 47 4.34 -15.75 3.87
N PHE A 48 3.91 -15.48 5.10
CA PHE A 48 3.56 -16.52 6.06
C PHE A 48 2.16 -17.06 5.81
N SER A 49 2.02 -18.39 5.68
CA SER A 49 0.75 -19.09 5.88
C SER A 49 0.98 -20.51 6.41
N LEU A 50 0.19 -20.90 7.41
CA LEU A 50 0.15 -22.27 7.90
C LEU A 50 -0.43 -23.25 6.87
N THR A 51 -1.26 -22.79 5.93
CA THR A 51 -1.86 -23.66 4.90
C THR A 51 -0.86 -24.14 3.85
N PHE A 52 0.31 -23.50 3.73
CA PHE A 52 1.41 -23.99 2.88
C PHE A 52 2.25 -25.07 3.57
N LEU A 53 2.13 -25.22 4.89
CA LEU A 53 2.94 -26.12 5.72
C LEU A 53 2.18 -27.36 6.19
N GLN A 54 0.89 -27.49 5.85
CA GLN A 54 -0.03 -28.49 6.41
C GLN A 54 -0.87 -29.13 5.29
N PRO A 55 -0.44 -30.29 4.73
CA PRO A 55 -1.16 -30.95 3.65
C PRO A 55 -2.56 -31.41 4.07
N ASP A 56 -2.75 -31.75 5.34
CA ASP A 56 -4.02 -32.24 5.91
C ASP A 56 -5.04 -31.14 6.23
N VAL A 57 -4.78 -29.88 5.84
CA VAL A 57 -5.77 -28.80 5.93
C VAL A 57 -7.04 -29.20 5.17
N ARG A 58 -8.16 -29.21 5.91
CA ARG A 58 -9.48 -29.58 5.40
C ARG A 58 -9.81 -28.81 4.12
N LEU A 59 -10.49 -29.47 3.18
CA LEU A 59 -10.93 -28.89 1.91
C LEU A 59 -11.65 -27.54 2.07
N GLU A 60 -12.47 -27.39 3.13
CA GLU A 60 -13.20 -26.15 3.46
C GLU A 60 -12.31 -24.93 3.78
N TYR A 61 -10.99 -25.10 3.99
CA TYR A 61 -10.03 -24.03 4.26
C TYR A 61 -8.99 -23.84 3.15
N ARG A 62 -9.01 -24.66 2.09
CA ARG A 62 -8.05 -24.56 0.97
C ARG A 62 -8.44 -23.47 -0.02
N GLN A 63 -7.47 -22.70 -0.49
CA GLN A 63 -7.66 -21.64 -1.49
C GLN A 63 -6.71 -21.88 -2.68
N ASN A 64 -7.17 -22.71 -3.62
CA ASN A 64 -6.33 -23.21 -4.71
C ASN A 64 -5.89 -22.10 -5.70
N THR A 65 -6.62 -20.99 -5.76
CA THR A 65 -6.36 -19.80 -6.60
C THR A 65 -5.33 -18.84 -6.01
N LEU A 66 -5.10 -18.87 -4.70
CA LEU A 66 -4.27 -17.90 -3.98
C LEU A 66 -2.81 -17.91 -4.47
N LEU A 67 -2.17 -19.10 -4.52
CA LEU A 67 -0.77 -19.21 -4.99
C LEU A 67 -0.58 -18.74 -6.44
N PRO A 68 -1.43 -19.11 -7.42
CA PRO A 68 -1.44 -18.50 -8.75
C PRO A 68 -1.57 -16.96 -8.75
N ARG A 69 -2.50 -16.40 -7.96
CA ARG A 69 -2.69 -14.93 -7.89
C ARG A 69 -1.49 -14.22 -7.23
N MET A 70 -0.88 -14.81 -6.20
CA MET A 70 0.37 -14.33 -5.59
C MET A 70 1.55 -14.35 -6.57
N LYS A 71 1.70 -15.45 -7.34
CA LYS A 71 2.73 -15.55 -8.39
C LYS A 71 2.53 -14.47 -9.46
N ASN A 72 1.29 -14.27 -9.91
CA ASN A 72 0.96 -13.20 -10.86
C ASN A 72 1.32 -11.80 -10.31
N PHE A 73 1.01 -11.51 -9.04
CA PHE A 73 1.40 -10.26 -8.40
C PHE A 73 2.94 -10.10 -8.35
N SER A 74 3.68 -11.14 -8.00
CA SER A 74 5.15 -11.10 -7.97
C SER A 74 5.71 -10.74 -9.35
N GLN A 75 5.37 -11.54 -10.37
CA GLN A 75 6.00 -11.47 -11.70
C GLN A 75 5.55 -10.27 -12.53
N ASN A 76 4.32 -9.78 -12.34
CA ASN A 76 3.73 -8.71 -13.15
C ASN A 76 3.55 -7.37 -12.41
N VAL A 77 3.70 -7.32 -11.08
CA VAL A 77 3.58 -6.07 -10.30
C VAL A 77 4.83 -5.78 -9.48
N ALA A 78 5.25 -6.70 -8.60
CA ALA A 78 6.34 -6.42 -7.66
C ALA A 78 7.72 -6.40 -8.32
N GLU A 79 8.09 -7.47 -9.05
CA GLU A 79 9.39 -7.62 -9.72
C GLU A 79 9.65 -6.52 -10.78
N PRO A 80 8.69 -6.13 -11.66
CA PRO A 80 8.94 -5.11 -12.67
C PRO A 80 8.98 -3.69 -12.10
N LEU A 81 8.26 -3.41 -11.00
CA LEU A 81 8.19 -2.08 -10.40
C LEU A 81 9.36 -1.81 -9.43
N TRP A 82 9.84 -2.84 -8.72
CA TRP A 82 10.79 -2.67 -7.62
C TRP A 82 12.05 -1.85 -7.96
N PRO A 83 12.73 -2.02 -9.11
CA PRO A 83 13.89 -1.20 -9.48
C PRO A 83 13.59 0.31 -9.56
N ALA A 84 12.35 0.65 -9.91
CA ALA A 84 11.86 2.02 -10.04
C ALA A 84 11.31 2.59 -8.73
N MET A 85 10.68 1.73 -7.91
CA MET A 85 10.09 2.13 -6.63
C MET A 85 11.10 2.23 -5.48
N ARG A 86 12.16 1.40 -5.48
CA ARG A 86 13.17 1.35 -4.41
C ARG A 86 13.79 2.70 -4.00
N PRO A 87 14.15 3.64 -4.92
CA PRO A 87 14.71 4.93 -4.51
C PRO A 87 13.67 5.90 -3.92
N LEU A 88 12.37 5.66 -4.13
CA LEU A 88 11.32 6.61 -3.73
C LEU A 88 11.20 6.70 -2.21
N LEU A 89 10.72 7.85 -1.75
CA LEU A 89 10.31 8.10 -0.37
C LEU A 89 8.79 7.92 -0.24
N ARG A 90 8.29 7.76 0.98
CA ARG A 90 6.85 7.95 1.25
C ARG A 90 6.53 9.44 1.22
N GLU A 91 5.35 9.82 0.75
CA GLU A 91 4.90 11.22 0.85
C GLU A 91 4.78 11.65 2.34
N GLU A 92 5.03 12.92 2.63
CA GLU A 92 5.05 13.43 3.99
C GLU A 92 3.64 13.44 4.59
N CYS A 93 3.43 12.57 5.58
CA CYS A 93 2.15 12.38 6.24
C CYS A 93 1.79 13.60 7.10
N GLN A 94 0.71 14.28 6.72
CA GLN A 94 0.20 15.45 7.43
C GLN A 94 -0.51 15.08 8.75
N VAL A 95 -0.74 13.80 9.02
CA VAL A 95 -1.26 13.28 10.29
C VAL A 95 -0.23 12.39 10.97
N SER A 96 -0.13 12.49 12.31
CA SER A 96 0.62 11.57 13.16
C SER A 96 -0.33 10.84 14.12
N LEU A 97 -0.24 9.52 14.20
CA LEU A 97 -0.93 8.67 15.17
C LEU A 97 0.07 8.18 16.21
N LEU A 98 -0.13 8.53 17.49
CA LEU A 98 0.74 8.05 18.57
C LEU A 98 0.29 6.66 19.04
N LEU A 99 1.16 5.67 18.86
CA LEU A 99 1.07 4.39 19.56
C LEU A 99 1.87 4.52 20.86
N SER A 100 1.17 4.73 21.98
CA SER A 100 1.81 4.90 23.29
C SER A 100 2.10 3.54 23.94
N SER A 101 3.39 3.24 24.05
CA SER A 101 3.92 2.11 24.82
C SER A 101 3.50 2.19 26.29
N ALA A 102 3.49 3.39 26.88
CA ALA A 102 3.05 3.59 28.26
C ALA A 102 1.55 3.26 28.43
N SER A 103 0.70 3.67 27.49
CA SER A 103 -0.72 3.31 27.52
C SER A 103 -0.96 1.82 27.27
N GLN A 104 -0.16 1.16 26.43
CA GLN A 104 -0.27 -0.30 26.22
C GLN A 104 0.18 -1.11 27.45
N ILE A 105 1.20 -0.65 28.18
CA ILE A 105 1.72 -1.33 29.38
C ILE A 105 0.85 -1.08 30.63
N PHE A 106 0.47 0.18 30.88
CA PHE A 106 -0.22 0.59 32.12
C PHE A 106 -1.73 0.79 31.97
N GLY A 107 -2.22 0.97 30.74
CA GLY A 107 -3.63 1.25 30.45
C GLY A 107 -4.43 0.11 29.84
N SER A 108 -3.77 -0.92 29.28
CA SER A 108 -4.48 -2.02 28.62
C SER A 108 -5.15 -2.95 29.63
N GLN A 109 -6.48 -2.96 29.64
CA GLN A 109 -7.27 -4.02 30.29
C GLN A 109 -7.37 -5.29 29.41
N ASN A 110 -6.94 -5.22 28.15
CA ASN A 110 -7.01 -6.32 27.18
C ASN A 110 -5.74 -7.18 27.23
N TRP A 111 -5.75 -8.22 28.04
CA TRP A 111 -4.70 -9.24 28.07
C TRP A 111 -4.77 -10.12 26.80
N GLY A 112 -3.84 -9.92 25.86
CA GLY A 112 -3.86 -10.62 24.56
C GLY A 112 -2.57 -10.57 23.73
N GLY A 113 -1.85 -9.46 23.73
CA GLY A 113 -0.60 -9.28 22.98
C GLY A 113 -0.68 -8.21 21.87
N PHE A 114 0.38 -8.11 21.06
CA PHE A 114 0.47 -7.13 19.97
C PHE A 114 -0.58 -7.40 18.88
N GLY A 115 -1.39 -6.39 18.55
CA GLY A 115 -2.31 -6.40 17.39
C GLY A 115 -3.81 -6.29 17.70
N TYR A 116 -4.22 -6.31 18.98
CA TYR A 116 -5.64 -6.38 19.38
C TYR A 116 -6.24 -5.07 19.91
N THR A 117 -5.69 -3.93 19.48
CA THR A 117 -6.03 -2.62 20.02
C THR A 117 -6.61 -1.71 18.94
N SER A 118 -7.53 -0.81 19.34
CA SER A 118 -8.31 0.06 18.45
C SER A 118 -7.47 1.01 17.60
N GLU A 119 -6.21 1.22 17.98
CA GLU A 119 -5.20 1.92 17.18
C GLU A 119 -5.10 1.37 15.74
N ASN A 120 -5.21 0.04 15.55
CA ASN A 120 -5.16 -0.57 14.23
C ASN A 120 -6.37 -0.20 13.37
N SER A 121 -7.58 -0.30 13.93
CA SER A 121 -8.81 0.05 13.22
C SER A 121 -8.93 1.57 13.01
N LEU A 122 -8.31 2.41 13.87
CA LEU A 122 -8.18 3.84 13.56
C LEU A 122 -7.17 4.12 12.46
N LEU A 123 -6.07 3.37 12.36
CA LEU A 123 -5.12 3.54 11.28
C LEU A 123 -5.76 3.20 9.91
N ASP A 124 -6.62 2.17 9.86
CA ASP A 124 -7.50 1.89 8.73
C ASP A 124 -8.46 3.07 8.44
N LEU A 125 -9.26 3.50 9.43
CA LEU A 125 -10.18 4.64 9.30
C LEU A 125 -9.50 5.91 8.76
N LEU A 126 -8.30 6.23 9.23
CA LEU A 126 -7.55 7.40 8.77
C LEU A 126 -7.09 7.24 7.31
N TRP A 127 -6.73 6.02 6.88
CA TRP A 127 -6.37 5.77 5.49
C TRP A 127 -7.60 5.78 4.56
N LYS A 128 -8.75 5.22 4.99
CA LYS A 128 -10.05 5.33 4.30
C LYS A 128 -10.55 6.77 4.21
N ALA A 129 -10.28 7.58 5.23
CA ALA A 129 -10.60 9.01 5.24
C ALA A 129 -9.68 9.87 4.34
N HIS A 130 -8.73 9.25 3.62
CA HIS A 130 -7.67 9.90 2.84
C HIS A 130 -6.84 10.90 3.65
N LEU A 131 -6.50 10.52 4.88
CA LEU A 131 -5.63 11.28 5.78
C LEU A 131 -4.26 10.58 5.89
N PRO A 132 -3.24 11.00 5.11
CA PRO A 132 -1.91 10.38 5.14
C PRO A 132 -1.32 10.43 6.55
N THR A 133 -1.20 9.25 7.17
CA THR A 133 -0.91 9.09 8.59
C THR A 133 0.39 8.33 8.80
N ASN A 134 1.34 8.97 9.49
CA ASN A 134 2.51 8.33 10.06
C ASN A 134 2.15 7.75 11.44
N VAL A 135 2.63 6.54 11.72
CA VAL A 135 2.68 6.00 13.08
C VAL A 135 3.92 6.54 13.77
N ILE A 136 3.75 7.07 14.98
CA ILE A 136 4.83 7.56 15.84
C ILE A 136 4.75 6.92 17.24
N PHE A 137 5.85 6.93 17.98
CA PHE A 137 5.98 6.39 19.34
C PHE A 137 6.52 7.45 20.30
N GLU A 138 6.54 7.18 21.61
CA GLU A 138 7.17 8.09 22.58
C GLU A 138 8.62 8.44 22.22
N ASP A 139 9.39 7.47 21.73
CA ASP A 139 10.79 7.68 21.34
C ASP A 139 10.93 8.45 20.02
N THR A 140 9.90 8.47 19.16
CA THR A 140 9.84 9.40 18.02
C THR A 140 9.70 10.84 18.51
N ILE A 141 8.86 11.06 19.53
CA ILE A 141 8.62 12.39 20.11
C ILE A 141 9.87 12.93 20.84
N ARG A 142 10.68 12.03 21.42
CA ARG A 142 11.95 12.37 22.10
C ARG A 142 13.13 12.62 21.16
N LYS A 143 13.19 11.91 20.04
CA LYS A 143 14.38 11.86 19.19
C LYS A 143 14.59 13.15 18.40
N ASP A 144 13.55 13.65 17.76
CA ASP A 144 13.58 14.87 16.95
C ASP A 144 12.17 15.45 16.75
N ASP A 145 12.08 16.74 16.46
CA ASP A 145 10.81 17.46 16.31
C ASP A 145 10.13 17.24 14.94
N SER A 146 10.55 16.27 14.12
CA SER A 146 9.96 16.07 12.77
C SER A 146 8.47 15.72 12.80
N TRP A 147 7.98 15.11 13.88
CA TRP A 147 6.56 14.84 14.11
C TRP A 147 5.73 16.13 14.26
N GLN A 148 6.32 17.24 14.73
CA GLN A 148 5.63 18.53 14.86
C GLN A 148 5.26 19.14 13.49
N LYS A 149 5.79 18.61 12.37
CA LYS A 149 5.36 18.97 11.01
C LYS A 149 3.94 18.49 10.68
N SER A 150 3.42 17.48 11.37
CA SER A 150 2.04 17.02 11.15
C SER A 150 1.04 18.10 11.55
N ARG A 151 0.03 18.33 10.71
CA ARG A 151 -1.06 19.29 10.94
C ARG A 151 -2.10 18.76 11.95
N LEU A 152 -2.12 17.45 12.18
CA LEU A 152 -2.98 16.78 13.16
C LEU A 152 -2.20 15.68 13.89
N LEU A 153 -2.23 15.71 15.23
CA LEU A 153 -1.81 14.62 16.10
C LEU A 153 -3.04 13.86 16.61
N VAL A 154 -3.01 12.53 16.56
CA VAL A 154 -4.11 11.66 16.96
C VAL A 154 -3.69 10.77 18.13
N LEU A 155 -4.49 10.82 19.21
CA LEU A 155 -4.26 10.16 20.50
C LEU A 155 -5.46 9.26 20.85
N VAL A 156 -5.59 8.13 20.16
CA VAL A 156 -6.61 7.11 20.46
C VAL A 156 -6.11 6.15 21.54
N THR A 157 -7.00 5.72 22.44
CA THR A 157 -6.72 4.76 23.53
C THR A 157 -5.57 5.15 24.49
N VAL A 158 -5.01 6.35 24.33
CA VAL A 158 -3.98 6.92 25.21
C VAL A 158 -4.62 7.22 26.57
N THR A 159 -4.11 6.56 27.60
CA THR A 159 -4.55 6.67 29.00
C THR A 159 -3.41 7.06 29.94
N HIS A 160 -2.18 6.74 29.56
CA HIS A 160 -0.94 7.04 30.28
C HIS A 160 0.10 7.58 29.31
N LEU A 161 0.76 8.68 29.67
CA LEU A 161 1.91 9.22 28.93
C LEU A 161 3.02 9.55 29.92
N PRO A 162 4.30 9.39 29.54
CA PRO A 162 5.42 10.00 30.25
C PRO A 162 5.32 11.53 30.25
N ASP A 163 5.72 12.17 31.36
CA ASP A 163 5.61 13.63 31.54
C ASP A 163 6.33 14.43 30.45
N ASP A 164 7.48 13.94 29.97
CA ASP A 164 8.26 14.60 28.91
C ASP A 164 7.53 14.60 27.55
N VAL A 165 6.90 13.48 27.22
CA VAL A 165 6.07 13.29 26.02
C VAL A 165 4.80 14.13 26.12
N PHE A 166 4.12 14.12 27.27
CA PHE A 166 2.92 14.94 27.48
C PHE A 166 3.25 16.43 27.43
N ALA A 167 4.37 16.87 28.02
CA ALA A 167 4.85 18.24 27.92
C ALA A 167 5.20 18.64 26.48
N ALA A 168 5.71 17.72 25.65
CA ALA A 168 5.95 17.97 24.23
C ALA A 168 4.64 18.17 23.44
N ILE A 169 3.64 17.34 23.70
CA ILE A 169 2.29 17.45 23.11
C ILE A 169 1.61 18.77 23.53
N LEU A 170 1.77 19.18 24.79
CA LEU A 170 1.29 20.49 25.28
C LEU A 170 1.98 21.67 24.59
N ARG A 171 3.27 21.57 24.24
CA ARG A 171 3.97 22.61 23.44
C ARG A 171 3.41 22.67 22.01
N TYR A 172 3.28 21.52 21.34
CA TYR A 172 2.71 21.43 19.99
C TYR A 172 1.31 22.04 19.91
N ALA A 173 0.42 21.71 20.86
CA ALA A 173 -0.93 22.26 20.91
C ALA A 173 -0.96 23.78 21.14
N ARG A 174 -0.11 24.29 22.05
CA ARG A 174 0.03 25.75 22.31
C ARG A 174 0.61 26.51 21.12
N ASN A 175 1.39 25.85 20.27
CA ASN A 175 1.94 26.40 19.04
C ASN A 175 0.95 26.33 17.84
N GLY A 176 -0.32 25.97 18.09
CA GLY A 176 -1.37 25.91 17.06
C GLY A 176 -1.52 24.55 16.35
N GLY A 177 -0.75 23.53 16.76
CA GLY A 177 -0.92 22.16 16.28
C GLY A 177 -2.25 21.54 16.74
N LYS A 178 -3.00 20.91 15.84
CA LYS A 178 -4.28 20.28 16.20
C LYS A 178 -4.06 18.92 16.86
N VAL A 179 -4.81 18.66 17.93
CA VAL A 179 -4.82 17.35 18.61
C VAL A 179 -6.24 16.79 18.60
N LEU A 180 -6.38 15.51 18.23
CA LEU A 180 -7.61 14.73 18.28
C LEU A 180 -7.40 13.57 19.26
N ALA A 181 -8.13 13.56 20.38
CA ALA A 181 -7.80 12.68 21.50
C ALA A 181 -9.01 12.00 22.14
N CYS A 182 -8.83 10.80 22.66
CA CYS A 182 -9.78 10.19 23.59
C CYS A 182 -9.76 10.91 24.96
N ALA A 183 -10.75 10.63 25.81
CA ALA A 183 -10.67 10.93 27.23
C ALA A 183 -9.58 10.03 27.89
N PRO A 184 -8.82 10.52 28.88
CA PRO A 184 -8.94 11.83 29.52
C PRO A 184 -8.26 12.99 28.74
N PHE A 185 -7.30 12.70 27.87
CA PHE A 185 -6.40 13.72 27.29
C PHE A 185 -7.10 14.82 26.48
N ALA A 186 -8.25 14.55 25.86
CA ALA A 186 -9.12 15.55 25.25
C ALA A 186 -9.49 16.73 26.17
N LYS A 187 -9.49 16.52 27.49
CA LYS A 187 -9.78 17.55 28.51
C LYS A 187 -8.52 18.19 29.12
N LEU A 188 -7.35 17.60 28.89
CA LEU A 188 -6.07 18.01 29.49
C LEU A 188 -5.18 18.80 28.54
N ILE A 189 -5.39 18.65 27.22
CA ILE A 189 -4.61 19.31 26.18
C ILE A 189 -5.39 20.53 25.67
N PRO A 190 -4.83 21.76 25.76
CA PRO A 190 -5.49 22.96 25.27
C PRO A 190 -5.86 22.87 23.79
N GLY A 191 -7.12 23.15 23.45
CA GLY A 191 -7.60 23.11 22.07
C GLY A 191 -7.71 21.72 21.44
N ALA A 192 -7.54 20.64 22.20
CA ALA A 192 -7.76 19.29 21.69
C ALA A 192 -9.25 19.04 21.38
N GLU A 193 -9.50 18.41 20.24
CA GLU A 193 -10.83 17.97 19.82
C GLU A 193 -11.08 16.55 20.36
N PRO A 194 -12.27 16.24 20.92
CA PRO A 194 -12.59 14.89 21.36
C PRO A 194 -12.74 13.94 20.18
N LEU A 195 -12.14 12.75 20.30
CA LEU A 195 -12.28 11.63 19.38
C LEU A 195 -13.53 10.83 19.74
N ASP A 196 -14.66 11.27 19.21
CA ASP A 196 -15.96 10.61 19.37
C ASP A 196 -16.15 9.53 18.29
N ILE A 197 -15.45 8.41 18.47
CA ILE A 197 -15.59 7.19 17.66
C ILE A 197 -15.74 6.02 18.62
N ASN A 198 -16.87 5.31 18.52
CA ASN A 198 -17.09 4.10 19.30
C ASN A 198 -16.53 2.88 18.56
N PHE A 199 -15.45 2.30 19.09
CA PHE A 199 -14.80 1.10 18.54
C PHE A 199 -15.46 -0.23 18.95
N ASP A 200 -16.69 -0.23 19.49
CA ASP A 200 -17.48 -1.46 19.73
C ASP A 200 -17.60 -2.34 18.47
N PHE A 201 -17.58 -1.74 17.27
CA PHE A 201 -17.56 -2.46 15.99
C PHE A 201 -16.26 -3.23 15.70
N ALA A 202 -15.18 -2.97 16.44
CA ALA A 202 -13.88 -3.65 16.30
C ALA A 202 -13.65 -4.74 17.37
N VAL A 203 -14.64 -4.98 18.25
CA VAL A 203 -14.47 -5.88 19.40
C VAL A 203 -14.45 -7.36 19.00
N LYS A 204 -13.44 -8.07 19.47
CA LYS A 204 -13.24 -9.53 19.31
C LYS A 204 -14.45 -10.34 19.79
N SER A 205 -15.30 -10.78 18.87
CA SER A 205 -16.28 -11.85 19.13
C SER A 205 -15.66 -13.24 18.91
N ALA A 206 -15.80 -14.12 19.90
CA ALA A 206 -15.42 -15.52 19.76
C ALA A 206 -16.41 -16.29 18.88
N TYR A 207 -15.98 -17.36 18.21
CA TYR A 207 -16.85 -18.17 17.34
C TYR A 207 -18.10 -18.69 18.07
N HIS A 208 -17.94 -19.09 19.34
CA HIS A 208 -19.05 -19.51 20.18
C HIS A 208 -20.04 -18.37 20.50
N SER A 209 -19.55 -17.13 20.63
CA SER A 209 -20.41 -15.95 20.76
C SER A 209 -21.16 -15.67 19.46
N ILE A 210 -20.48 -15.69 18.31
CA ILE A 210 -21.08 -15.46 16.98
C ILE A 210 -22.17 -16.51 16.71
N ARG A 211 -21.86 -17.80 16.90
CA ARG A 211 -22.82 -18.90 16.78
C ARG A 211 -23.97 -18.82 17.81
N GLY A 212 -23.73 -18.16 18.94
CA GLY A 212 -24.73 -17.87 19.98
C GLY A 212 -25.55 -16.59 19.76
N GLY A 213 -25.40 -15.90 18.62
CA GLY A 213 -26.14 -14.67 18.32
C GLY A 213 -25.46 -13.37 18.79
N SER A 214 -24.13 -13.32 18.83
CA SER A 214 -23.39 -12.06 19.09
C SER A 214 -23.85 -10.94 18.15
N PRO A 215 -23.94 -9.68 18.62
CA PRO A 215 -24.23 -8.53 17.78
C PRO A 215 -23.10 -8.16 16.80
N TYR A 216 -21.92 -8.81 16.90
CA TYR A 216 -20.85 -8.62 15.93
C TYR A 216 -21.22 -9.26 14.58
N VAL A 217 -21.21 -8.45 13.53
CA VAL A 217 -21.42 -8.84 12.15
C VAL A 217 -20.51 -7.97 11.28
N ALA A 218 -19.73 -8.58 10.38
CA ALA A 218 -18.72 -7.86 9.59
C ALA A 218 -19.32 -6.82 8.63
N GLU A 219 -20.55 -7.04 8.15
CA GLU A 219 -21.31 -6.07 7.35
C GLU A 219 -21.52 -4.77 8.14
N LYS A 220 -22.07 -4.89 9.36
CA LYS A 220 -22.28 -3.75 10.27
C LYS A 220 -20.97 -3.10 10.70
N ALA A 221 -19.90 -3.88 10.87
CA ALA A 221 -18.58 -3.35 11.19
C ALA A 221 -18.01 -2.51 10.02
N GLN A 222 -18.21 -2.93 8.77
CA GLN A 222 -17.87 -2.13 7.59
C GLN A 222 -18.74 -0.86 7.52
N GLU A 223 -20.05 -0.95 7.70
CA GLU A 223 -20.97 0.21 7.72
C GLU A 223 -20.51 1.27 8.73
N CYS A 224 -20.21 0.87 9.97
CA CYS A 224 -19.66 1.77 10.98
C CYS A 224 -18.29 2.36 10.57
N ARG A 225 -17.39 1.56 9.97
CA ARG A 225 -16.09 2.05 9.51
C ARG A 225 -16.22 3.10 8.40
N LEU A 226 -17.03 2.84 7.36
CA LEU A 226 -17.19 3.77 6.26
C LEU A 226 -17.83 5.08 6.73
N HIS A 227 -18.84 5.02 7.59
CA HIS A 227 -19.45 6.20 8.21
C HIS A 227 -18.43 7.05 9.00
N HIS A 228 -17.60 6.43 9.84
CA HIS A 228 -16.56 7.15 10.58
C HIS A 228 -15.45 7.69 9.67
N ALA A 229 -15.08 6.99 8.59
CA ALA A 229 -14.12 7.46 7.60
C ALA A 229 -14.64 8.69 6.84
N GLU A 230 -15.91 8.69 6.41
CA GLU A 230 -16.56 9.85 5.78
C GLU A 230 -16.64 11.05 6.72
N ALA A 231 -16.95 10.83 8.00
CA ALA A 231 -16.96 11.88 9.02
C ALA A 231 -15.57 12.49 9.22
N LEU A 232 -14.52 11.65 9.32
CA LEU A 232 -13.13 12.10 9.44
C LEU A 232 -12.66 12.86 8.20
N ARG A 233 -12.92 12.35 6.98
CA ARG A 233 -12.60 13.03 5.71
C ARG A 233 -13.29 14.38 5.65
N SER A 234 -14.60 14.41 5.90
CA SER A 234 -15.41 15.64 5.87
C SER A 234 -14.93 16.69 6.85
N LYS A 235 -14.52 16.28 8.06
CA LYS A 235 -14.04 17.17 9.13
C LYS A 235 -12.64 17.73 8.86
N TYR A 236 -11.75 16.96 8.24
CA TYR A 236 -10.34 17.33 8.10
C TYR A 236 -9.88 17.70 6.66
N ARG A 237 -10.72 17.57 5.63
CA ARG A 237 -10.39 17.90 4.21
C ARG A 237 -9.88 19.32 3.92
N THR A 238 -10.08 20.27 4.83
CA THR A 238 -9.56 21.65 4.72
C THR A 238 -8.25 21.86 5.47
N LEU A 239 -7.93 20.98 6.42
CA LEU A 239 -6.67 20.95 7.16
C LEU A 239 -5.65 20.07 6.45
N ILE A 240 -6.09 18.93 5.91
CA ILE A 240 -5.28 17.89 5.29
C ILE A 240 -5.56 17.92 3.79
N THR A 241 -4.50 17.98 3.00
CA THR A 241 -4.56 18.03 1.53
C THR A 241 -3.57 16.98 1.01
N PRO A 242 -4.04 15.75 0.72
CA PRO A 242 -3.18 14.70 0.17
C PRO A 242 -2.90 14.95 -1.32
N PHE A 243 -1.82 14.37 -1.84
CA PHE A 243 -1.54 14.39 -3.28
C PHE A 243 -2.58 13.60 -4.09
N ALA A 244 -3.22 12.59 -3.49
CA ALA A 244 -4.31 11.83 -4.09
C ALA A 244 -5.49 11.75 -3.12
N ASP A 245 -6.69 12.05 -3.62
CA ASP A 245 -7.99 11.89 -2.93
C ASP A 245 -8.97 11.14 -3.85
N SER A 246 -10.02 10.58 -3.28
CA SER A 246 -11.13 9.94 -3.99
C SER A 246 -12.43 10.22 -3.25
N ASP A 247 -13.53 10.26 -3.98
CA ASP A 247 -14.86 10.43 -3.38
C ASP A 247 -15.41 9.14 -2.74
N SER A 248 -14.72 7.99 -2.92
CA SER A 248 -15.03 6.74 -2.23
C SER A 248 -14.04 6.47 -1.09
N VAL A 249 -14.55 6.26 0.12
CA VAL A 249 -13.78 5.77 1.29
C VAL A 249 -13.50 4.26 1.25
N GLU A 250 -13.95 3.55 0.20
CA GLU A 250 -13.62 2.14 -0.07
C GLU A 250 -12.38 1.98 -0.97
N LEU A 251 -11.62 3.05 -1.20
CA LEU A 251 -10.38 3.04 -1.97
C LEU A 251 -9.22 3.50 -1.09
N TYR A 252 -8.22 2.66 -0.83
CA TYR A 252 -7.00 3.14 -0.17
C TYR A 252 -6.12 3.89 -1.17
N LEU A 253 -5.69 5.09 -0.79
CA LEU A 253 -4.73 5.89 -1.55
C LEU A 253 -3.40 6.03 -0.79
N ARG A 254 -2.29 5.67 -1.45
CA ARG A 254 -0.93 5.78 -0.91
C ARG A 254 -0.01 6.41 -1.94
N THR A 255 0.76 7.42 -1.55
CA THR A 255 1.67 8.13 -2.47
C THR A 255 3.13 7.88 -2.07
N LEU A 256 3.92 7.44 -3.04
CA LEU A 256 5.39 7.49 -3.00
C LEU A 256 5.88 8.67 -3.84
N LYS A 257 6.98 9.29 -3.41
CA LYS A 257 7.52 10.52 -4.01
C LYS A 257 9.00 10.48 -4.35
N ASP A 258 9.29 11.33 -5.31
CA ASP A 258 10.59 11.92 -5.62
C ASP A 258 10.43 13.46 -5.57
N GLU A 259 11.45 14.24 -5.94
CA GLU A 259 11.29 15.67 -6.15
C GLU A 259 10.32 15.97 -7.32
N HIS A 260 10.43 15.26 -8.45
CA HIS A 260 9.80 15.68 -9.71
C HIS A 260 8.52 14.91 -10.11
N PHE A 261 8.24 13.76 -9.47
CA PHE A 261 7.13 12.87 -9.85
C PHE A 261 6.52 12.15 -8.63
N ARG A 262 5.41 11.45 -8.84
CA ARG A 262 4.67 10.69 -7.81
C ARG A 262 4.20 9.34 -8.33
N TYR A 263 4.24 8.30 -7.50
CA TYR A 263 3.54 7.04 -7.74
C TYR A 263 2.37 6.92 -6.76
N VAL A 264 1.14 6.76 -7.25
CA VAL A 264 -0.06 6.60 -6.43
C VAL A 264 -0.55 5.17 -6.53
N PHE A 265 -0.56 4.46 -5.40
CA PHE A 265 -1.23 3.18 -5.27
C PHE A 265 -2.69 3.45 -4.88
N ALA A 266 -3.60 2.95 -5.70
CA ALA A 266 -5.04 2.97 -5.44
C ALA A 266 -5.53 1.52 -5.30
N VAL A 267 -6.07 1.14 -4.14
CA VAL A 267 -6.39 -0.26 -3.82
C VAL A 267 -7.85 -0.38 -3.39
N ASN A 268 -8.61 -1.24 -4.06
CA ASN A 268 -10.04 -1.46 -3.84
C ASN A 268 -10.31 -2.31 -2.58
N ASP A 269 -10.93 -1.71 -1.56
CA ASP A 269 -11.35 -2.35 -0.29
C ASP A 269 -12.81 -2.86 -0.34
N ARG A 270 -13.55 -2.59 -1.42
CA ARG A 270 -14.99 -2.86 -1.53
C ARG A 270 -15.26 -4.35 -1.46
N ARG A 271 -15.96 -4.80 -0.40
CA ARG A 271 -16.11 -6.23 -0.07
C ARG A 271 -17.51 -6.59 0.44
N THR A 272 -17.85 -7.87 0.43
CA THR A 272 -19.11 -8.44 0.93
C THR A 272 -18.91 -9.89 1.43
N LEU A 273 -19.98 -10.55 1.90
CA LEU A 273 -19.96 -11.95 2.33
C LEU A 273 -19.88 -12.92 1.13
N GLY A 274 -18.73 -13.57 0.99
CA GLY A 274 -18.47 -14.68 0.07
C GLY A 274 -18.83 -16.05 0.63
N ASP A 275 -18.74 -17.06 -0.24
CA ASP A 275 -19.07 -18.45 0.08
C ASP A 275 -17.95 -19.22 0.81
N TYR A 276 -16.73 -18.65 0.90
CA TYR A 276 -15.60 -19.29 1.58
C TYR A 276 -15.81 -19.30 3.11
N MET A 277 -15.81 -18.13 3.75
CA MET A 277 -15.94 -17.96 5.20
C MET A 277 -17.02 -16.93 5.57
N GLY A 278 -17.28 -15.93 4.72
CA GLY A 278 -18.18 -14.81 4.99
C GLY A 278 -19.61 -15.25 5.31
N ARG A 279 -20.31 -15.92 4.39
CA ARG A 279 -21.70 -16.37 4.61
C ARG A 279 -21.83 -17.40 5.73
N LYS A 280 -20.78 -18.19 5.97
CA LYS A 280 -20.74 -19.26 6.98
C LYS A 280 -20.59 -18.74 8.42
N PHE A 281 -19.86 -17.64 8.60
CA PHE A 281 -19.52 -17.11 9.94
C PHE A 281 -19.92 -15.64 10.17
N ARG A 282 -20.28 -14.90 9.12
CA ARG A 282 -20.54 -13.44 9.09
C ARG A 282 -19.47 -12.57 9.77
N ALA A 283 -18.27 -13.12 9.90
CA ALA A 283 -17.15 -12.53 10.63
C ALA A 283 -16.16 -11.78 9.71
N VAL A 284 -16.23 -12.01 8.39
CA VAL A 284 -15.32 -11.42 7.40
C VAL A 284 -16.09 -11.08 6.13
N LEU A 285 -15.72 -9.96 5.48
CA LEU A 285 -16.13 -9.63 4.12
C LEU A 285 -15.07 -10.17 3.14
N ASP A 286 -15.12 -11.46 2.83
CA ASP A 286 -14.09 -12.20 2.09
C ASP A 286 -14.20 -12.12 0.56
N GLN A 287 -15.37 -11.72 0.04
CA GLN A 287 -15.59 -11.51 -1.39
C GLN A 287 -15.35 -10.04 -1.76
N GLY A 288 -14.34 -9.77 -2.58
CA GLY A 288 -14.19 -8.45 -3.20
C GLY A 288 -15.29 -8.16 -4.23
N LEU A 289 -15.63 -6.88 -4.40
CA LEU A 289 -16.57 -6.38 -5.40
C LEU A 289 -15.86 -5.43 -6.36
N GLU A 290 -16.44 -5.21 -7.54
CA GLU A 290 -15.97 -4.16 -8.45
C GLU A 290 -16.25 -2.77 -7.84
N LEU A 291 -15.28 -1.86 -7.95
CA LEU A 291 -15.41 -0.46 -7.56
C LEU A 291 -15.08 0.42 -8.76
N SER A 292 -16.01 1.31 -9.17
CA SER A 292 -15.71 2.41 -10.08
C SER A 292 -15.70 3.70 -9.28
N ALA A 293 -14.54 4.38 -9.24
CA ALA A 293 -14.31 5.55 -8.39
C ALA A 293 -13.53 6.65 -9.12
N PRO A 294 -13.82 7.94 -8.82
CA PRO A 294 -12.98 9.05 -9.25
C PRO A 294 -11.72 9.10 -8.38
N ILE A 295 -10.58 9.46 -8.96
CA ILE A 295 -9.37 9.88 -8.26
C ILE A 295 -9.08 11.33 -8.67
N VAL A 296 -8.69 12.13 -7.69
CA VAL A 296 -8.25 13.52 -7.87
C VAL A 296 -6.79 13.61 -7.43
N LEU A 297 -5.94 14.14 -8.31
CA LEU A 297 -4.50 14.30 -8.08
C LEU A 297 -4.12 15.78 -7.97
N ASP A 298 -3.32 16.12 -6.96
CA ASP A 298 -2.91 17.48 -6.61
C ASP A 298 -1.80 18.00 -7.55
N MET A 299 -2.12 18.07 -8.84
CA MET A 299 -1.28 18.57 -9.91
C MET A 299 -2.15 19.21 -10.99
N PRO A 300 -1.80 20.39 -11.54
CA PRO A 300 -2.65 21.10 -12.51
C PRO A 300 -2.58 20.51 -13.93
N SER A 301 -1.50 19.80 -14.25
CA SER A 301 -1.21 19.24 -15.57
C SER A 301 -0.14 18.17 -15.48
N GLY A 302 -0.17 17.18 -16.38
CA GLY A 302 0.91 16.22 -16.56
C GLY A 302 0.47 14.96 -17.30
N ALA A 303 1.32 13.93 -17.30
CA ALA A 303 1.04 12.62 -17.87
C ALA A 303 0.92 11.57 -16.77
N ILE A 304 -0.18 10.83 -16.78
CA ILE A 304 -0.49 9.77 -15.81
C ILE A 304 -0.55 8.45 -16.56
N TYR A 305 0.07 7.41 -16.03
CA TYR A 305 0.12 6.08 -16.63
C TYR A 305 -0.33 5.00 -15.65
N GLU A 306 -1.08 4.01 -16.13
CA GLU A 306 -1.48 2.83 -15.37
C GLU A 306 -0.43 1.73 -15.49
N PHE A 307 0.22 1.38 -14.38
CA PHE A 307 1.08 0.21 -14.24
C PHE A 307 0.31 -0.91 -13.50
N PRO A 308 0.43 -2.19 -13.94
CA PRO A 308 1.28 -2.69 -15.02
C PRO A 308 0.65 -2.66 -16.43
N ALA A 309 -0.50 -2.00 -16.61
CA ALA A 309 -1.22 -1.98 -17.89
C ALA A 309 -0.47 -1.30 -19.05
N GLY A 310 0.59 -0.53 -18.77
CA GLY A 310 1.43 0.13 -19.79
C GLY A 310 0.69 1.19 -20.59
N LYS A 311 -0.30 1.85 -19.98
CA LYS A 311 -1.28 2.69 -20.68
C LYS A 311 -1.33 4.10 -20.12
N LYS A 312 -1.25 5.12 -20.99
CA LYS A 312 -1.55 6.51 -20.63
C LYS A 312 -3.03 6.66 -20.28
N LEU A 313 -3.32 7.24 -19.12
CA LEU A 313 -4.68 7.53 -18.67
C LEU A 313 -5.13 8.92 -19.14
N GLN A 314 -6.42 9.05 -19.45
CA GLN A 314 -7.04 10.34 -19.68
C GLN A 314 -7.48 10.93 -18.34
N ALA A 315 -6.95 12.09 -18.00
CA ALA A 315 -7.38 12.90 -16.86
C ALA A 315 -7.85 14.27 -17.36
N LEU A 316 -8.81 14.85 -16.64
CA LEU A 316 -9.41 16.14 -16.93
C LEU A 316 -8.90 17.17 -15.91
N PRO A 317 -8.37 18.33 -16.35
CA PRO A 317 -8.08 19.44 -15.44
C PRO A 317 -9.35 19.99 -14.81
N GLU A 318 -9.40 20.01 -13.49
CA GLU A 318 -10.54 20.49 -12.70
C GLU A 318 -10.02 21.21 -11.45
N ASN A 319 -10.41 22.48 -11.23
CA ASN A 319 -10.07 23.25 -10.03
C ASN A 319 -8.56 23.27 -9.66
N GLY A 320 -7.67 23.26 -10.67
CA GLY A 320 -6.22 23.24 -10.49
C GLY A 320 -5.63 21.85 -10.18
N LYS A 321 -6.43 20.80 -10.29
CA LYS A 321 -6.08 19.39 -10.07
C LYS A 321 -6.36 18.55 -11.33
N LEU A 322 -5.92 17.30 -11.37
CA LEU A 322 -6.29 16.33 -12.41
C LEU A 322 -7.28 15.31 -11.85
N ARG A 323 -8.47 15.19 -12.44
CA ARG A 323 -9.48 14.17 -12.10
C ARG A 323 -9.54 13.08 -13.16
N LEU A 324 -9.59 11.82 -12.74
CA LEU A 324 -9.74 10.65 -13.61
C LEU A 324 -10.70 9.64 -12.96
N ASN A 325 -11.44 8.87 -13.77
CA ASN A 325 -12.30 7.80 -13.29
C ASN A 325 -11.64 6.45 -13.58
N LEU A 326 -11.55 5.57 -12.58
CA LEU A 326 -11.01 4.23 -12.72
C LEU A 326 -11.99 3.17 -12.22
N THR A 327 -12.01 2.04 -12.91
CA THR A 327 -12.73 0.82 -12.52
C THR A 327 -11.73 -0.22 -12.03
N PHE A 328 -11.99 -0.78 -10.86
CA PHE A 328 -11.16 -1.75 -10.17
C PHE A 328 -11.91 -3.08 -10.02
N ALA A 329 -11.29 -4.17 -10.43
CA ALA A 329 -11.78 -5.51 -10.15
C ALA A 329 -11.75 -5.82 -8.63
N PRO A 330 -12.43 -6.89 -8.16
CA PRO A 330 -12.37 -7.37 -6.78
C PRO A 330 -10.95 -7.43 -6.18
N ALA A 331 -10.69 -6.57 -5.20
CA ALA A 331 -9.39 -6.39 -4.54
C ALA A 331 -8.21 -6.11 -5.49
N GLU A 332 -8.48 -5.44 -6.62
CA GLU A 332 -7.43 -4.91 -7.49
C GLU A 332 -6.76 -3.68 -6.87
N GLY A 333 -5.43 -3.63 -6.96
CA GLY A 333 -4.67 -2.39 -6.86
C GLY A 333 -4.21 -1.93 -8.24
N LYS A 334 -4.34 -0.63 -8.52
CA LYS A 334 -3.74 0.03 -9.69
C LYS A 334 -2.67 1.00 -9.22
N ILE A 335 -1.61 1.14 -10.01
CA ILE A 335 -0.46 1.98 -9.67
C ILE A 335 -0.34 3.05 -10.74
N LEU A 336 -0.59 4.30 -10.34
CA LEU A 336 -0.57 5.46 -11.21
C LEU A 336 0.81 6.09 -11.17
N LEU A 337 1.49 6.10 -12.30
CA LEU A 337 2.80 6.75 -12.46
C LEU A 337 2.55 8.16 -12.98
N CYS A 338 2.67 9.16 -12.09
CA CYS A 338 2.26 10.54 -12.33
C CYS A 338 3.50 11.43 -12.54
N TYR A 339 3.71 11.86 -13.78
CA TYR A 339 4.84 12.69 -14.21
C TYR A 339 4.36 14.06 -14.72
N LYS A 340 5.24 15.05 -14.67
CA LYS A 340 4.96 16.38 -15.22
C LYS A 340 4.91 16.40 -16.75
N GLU A 341 5.83 15.69 -17.40
CA GLU A 341 5.98 15.67 -18.86
C GLU A 341 5.57 14.29 -19.43
N GLU A 342 5.18 14.23 -20.70
CA GLU A 342 4.80 12.98 -21.37
C GLU A 342 6.02 12.21 -21.92
N ILE A 343 6.00 10.88 -21.79
CA ILE A 343 7.03 9.99 -22.35
C ILE A 343 7.00 10.09 -23.88
N GLY A 344 8.09 10.58 -24.48
CA GLY A 344 8.26 10.75 -25.92
C GLY A 344 8.85 9.51 -26.58
N GLN A 345 10.18 9.37 -26.52
CA GLN A 345 10.95 8.33 -27.23
C GLN A 345 11.85 7.55 -26.28
N ILE A 346 11.88 6.23 -26.46
CA ILE A 346 12.89 5.32 -25.88
C ILE A 346 13.92 4.96 -26.97
N ALA A 347 15.19 4.90 -26.58
CA ALA A 347 16.31 4.49 -27.43
C ALA A 347 17.28 3.61 -26.63
N VAL A 348 18.07 2.77 -27.31
CA VAL A 348 19.05 1.89 -26.67
C VAL A 348 20.40 1.95 -27.38
N GLU A 349 21.46 2.07 -26.59
CA GLU A 349 22.85 1.90 -27.00
C GLU A 349 23.34 0.56 -26.41
N PRO A 350 23.35 -0.53 -27.19
CA PRO A 350 23.63 -1.87 -26.66
C PRO A 350 25.09 -2.04 -26.21
N PRO A 351 25.36 -2.86 -25.18
CA PRO A 351 26.72 -3.23 -24.78
C PRO A 351 27.38 -4.10 -25.85
N ARG A 352 28.44 -3.62 -26.53
CA ARG A 352 29.15 -4.33 -27.61
C ARG A 352 30.34 -5.15 -27.08
N PRO A 353 30.25 -6.47 -26.87
CA PRO A 353 31.23 -7.19 -26.05
C PRO A 353 32.52 -7.51 -26.80
N GLU A 354 33.65 -6.95 -26.32
CA GLU A 354 34.98 -7.19 -26.92
C GLU A 354 35.45 -8.66 -26.81
N ALA A 355 35.10 -9.35 -25.72
CA ALA A 355 35.54 -10.71 -25.44
C ALA A 355 34.63 -11.42 -24.41
N PRO A 356 34.40 -12.74 -24.53
CA PRO A 356 33.61 -13.51 -23.57
C PRO A 356 34.16 -13.43 -22.13
N GLY A 357 33.25 -13.35 -21.16
CA GLY A 357 33.57 -13.29 -19.73
C GLY A 357 33.98 -11.91 -19.19
N LYS A 358 34.23 -10.92 -20.06
CA LYS A 358 34.30 -9.48 -19.68
C LYS A 358 32.88 -8.94 -19.42
N VAL A 359 32.79 -7.93 -18.56
CA VAL A 359 31.58 -7.09 -18.44
C VAL A 359 31.65 -6.00 -19.51
N THR A 360 30.53 -5.68 -20.13
CA THR A 360 30.40 -4.59 -21.10
C THR A 360 29.13 -3.80 -20.80
N THR A 361 29.23 -2.47 -20.91
CA THR A 361 28.16 -1.55 -20.57
C THR A 361 27.48 -0.95 -21.79
N GLY A 362 26.17 -0.78 -21.72
CA GLY A 362 25.36 0.01 -22.64
C GLY A 362 24.46 0.97 -21.85
N ARG A 363 23.50 1.61 -22.52
CA ARG A 363 22.45 2.40 -21.84
C ARG A 363 21.12 2.37 -22.58
N ILE A 364 20.04 2.58 -21.83
CA ILE A 364 18.73 2.93 -22.36
C ILE A 364 18.52 4.41 -22.08
N ILE A 365 18.04 5.16 -23.08
CA ILE A 365 17.78 6.59 -23.00
C ILE A 365 16.27 6.81 -23.18
N LEU A 366 15.66 7.62 -22.32
CA LEU A 366 14.26 8.04 -22.41
C LEU A 366 14.18 9.56 -22.53
N ARG A 367 13.41 10.02 -23.51
CA ARG A 367 13.13 11.44 -23.75
C ARG A 367 11.66 11.75 -23.57
N ASP A 368 11.37 12.95 -23.09
CA ASP A 368 10.01 13.50 -23.12
C ASP A 368 9.55 13.83 -24.55
N ILE A 369 8.28 14.18 -24.73
CA ILE A 369 7.73 14.61 -26.04
C ILE A 369 8.38 15.88 -26.62
N SER A 370 9.17 16.63 -25.83
CA SER A 370 9.97 17.77 -26.30
C SER A 370 11.43 17.40 -26.64
N GLY A 371 11.79 16.11 -26.54
CA GLY A 371 13.12 15.58 -26.84
C GLY A 371 14.15 15.74 -25.72
N LYS A 372 13.78 16.27 -24.55
CA LYS A 372 14.69 16.42 -23.39
C LYS A 372 14.81 15.10 -22.62
N PRO A 373 15.86 14.89 -21.81
CA PRO A 373 15.94 13.75 -20.90
C PRO A 373 14.70 13.68 -19.99
N PHE A 374 14.06 12.51 -19.91
CA PHE A 374 12.80 12.37 -19.19
C PHE A 374 12.98 12.52 -17.66
N LEU A 375 12.40 13.57 -17.07
CA LEU A 375 12.50 13.83 -15.63
C LEU A 375 11.57 12.92 -14.83
N GLY A 376 12.14 11.82 -14.34
CA GLY A 376 11.52 10.90 -13.40
C GLY A 376 12.23 9.56 -13.34
N THR A 377 11.72 8.65 -12.53
CA THR A 377 12.10 7.23 -12.58
C THR A 377 11.01 6.44 -13.29
N VAL A 378 11.36 5.54 -14.21
CA VAL A 378 10.40 4.73 -15.00
C VAL A 378 10.83 3.25 -14.93
N PRO A 379 9.92 2.31 -14.61
CA PRO A 379 10.21 0.87 -14.63
C PRO A 379 10.41 0.36 -16.07
N VAL A 380 11.39 -0.53 -16.26
CA VAL A 380 11.77 -1.05 -17.57
C VAL A 380 11.99 -2.55 -17.53
N ARG A 381 11.39 -3.27 -18.47
CA ARG A 381 11.70 -4.66 -18.79
C ARG A 381 12.78 -4.69 -19.87
N VAL A 382 13.84 -5.45 -19.64
CA VAL A 382 14.88 -5.73 -20.62
C VAL A 382 14.84 -7.21 -20.93
N GLN A 383 14.54 -7.57 -22.17
CA GLN A 383 14.65 -8.93 -22.67
C GLN A 383 15.90 -9.04 -23.54
N TRP A 384 16.82 -9.91 -23.13
CA TRP A 384 17.97 -10.32 -23.93
C TRP A 384 17.62 -11.60 -24.67
N THR A 385 18.06 -11.72 -25.92
CA THR A 385 18.11 -12.99 -26.65
C THR A 385 19.55 -13.20 -27.12
N ASP A 386 20.07 -14.41 -26.93
CA ASP A 386 21.43 -14.75 -27.34
C ASP A 386 21.49 -15.39 -28.74
N PRO A 387 22.68 -15.63 -29.32
CA PRO A 387 22.82 -16.21 -30.66
C PRO A 387 22.36 -17.67 -30.79
N ALA A 388 21.92 -18.30 -29.69
CA ALA A 388 21.29 -19.63 -29.67
C ALA A 388 19.76 -19.55 -29.46
N GLY A 389 19.18 -18.34 -29.48
CA GLY A 389 17.75 -18.11 -29.27
C GLY A 389 17.29 -18.21 -27.81
N ARG A 390 18.22 -18.30 -26.84
CA ARG A 390 17.88 -18.40 -25.42
C ARG A 390 17.55 -17.00 -24.89
N THR A 391 16.40 -16.84 -24.26
CA THR A 391 15.93 -15.56 -23.73
C THR A 391 16.17 -15.39 -22.23
N ARG A 392 16.43 -14.15 -21.80
CA ARG A 392 16.51 -13.76 -20.39
C ARG A 392 15.82 -12.42 -20.17
N THR A 393 14.85 -12.37 -19.27
CA THR A 393 14.18 -11.14 -18.85
C THR A 393 14.80 -10.61 -17.56
N GLU A 394 15.09 -9.32 -17.52
CA GLU A 394 15.54 -8.56 -16.35
C GLU A 394 14.70 -7.30 -16.18
N TYR A 395 14.64 -6.78 -14.96
CA TYR A 395 13.96 -5.52 -14.66
C TYR A 395 14.95 -4.48 -14.14
N THR A 396 14.84 -3.27 -14.67
CA THR A 396 15.67 -2.11 -14.30
C THR A 396 14.79 -0.86 -14.24
N ALA A 397 15.40 0.30 -14.01
CA ALA A 397 14.70 1.58 -14.07
C ALA A 397 15.56 2.66 -14.72
N ILE A 398 14.95 3.39 -15.64
CA ILE A 398 15.49 4.65 -16.16
C ILE A 398 15.28 5.71 -15.10
N ARG A 399 16.30 6.55 -14.84
CA ARG A 399 16.26 7.65 -13.88
C ARG A 399 16.76 8.91 -14.57
N ASN A 400 15.94 9.97 -14.55
CA ASN A 400 16.25 11.28 -15.15
C ASN A 400 16.75 11.18 -16.61
N GLY A 401 16.15 10.26 -17.36
CA GLY A 401 16.39 10.05 -18.79
C GLY A 401 17.34 8.93 -19.15
N GLU A 402 18.08 8.30 -18.22
CA GLU A 402 18.98 7.18 -18.56
C GLU A 402 18.90 5.96 -17.60
N ALA A 403 19.18 4.77 -18.13
CA ALA A 403 19.52 3.56 -17.36
C ALA A 403 20.81 2.94 -17.91
N GLN A 404 21.76 2.61 -17.04
CA GLN A 404 22.92 1.81 -17.44
C GLN A 404 22.53 0.33 -17.62
N LEU A 405 23.00 -0.27 -18.71
CA LEU A 405 22.95 -1.71 -18.96
C LEU A 405 24.31 -2.33 -18.71
N SER A 406 24.33 -3.55 -18.19
CA SER A 406 25.55 -4.33 -17.97
C SER A 406 25.34 -5.77 -18.44
N LEU A 407 26.03 -6.16 -19.51
CA LEU A 407 26.04 -7.54 -20.01
C LEU A 407 27.39 -8.19 -19.70
N ARG A 408 27.37 -9.49 -19.41
CA ARG A 408 28.57 -10.32 -19.26
C ARG A 408 28.35 -11.66 -19.96
N PRO A 409 28.70 -11.79 -21.25
CA PRO A 409 28.57 -13.06 -21.97
C PRO A 409 29.39 -14.15 -21.28
N ALA A 410 28.86 -15.36 -21.18
CA ALA A 410 29.59 -16.50 -20.66
C ALA A 410 30.69 -16.94 -21.63
N ARG A 411 31.73 -17.62 -21.13
CA ARG A 411 32.84 -18.12 -21.96
C ARG A 411 32.41 -19.18 -23.00
N ASN A 412 31.21 -19.74 -22.83
CA ASN A 412 30.63 -20.81 -23.62
C ASN A 412 29.30 -20.41 -24.29
N ASP A 413 28.97 -19.12 -24.35
CA ASP A 413 27.84 -18.66 -25.16
C ASP A 413 28.17 -18.78 -26.66
N ALA A 414 27.13 -18.93 -27.47
CA ALA A 414 27.26 -19.07 -28.91
C ALA A 414 27.86 -17.80 -29.54
N LYS A 415 28.58 -17.96 -30.65
CA LYS A 415 29.05 -16.83 -31.48
C LYS A 415 27.93 -16.42 -32.43
N GLY A 416 27.66 -15.12 -32.51
CA GLY A 416 26.69 -14.52 -33.42
C GLY A 416 26.11 -13.24 -32.83
N THR A 417 25.07 -12.71 -33.49
CA THR A 417 24.34 -11.51 -33.07
C THR A 417 23.55 -11.75 -31.79
N TRP A 418 23.63 -10.81 -30.85
CA TRP A 418 22.72 -10.73 -29.70
C TRP A 418 21.61 -9.72 -29.97
N HIS A 419 20.42 -9.98 -29.42
CA HIS A 419 19.29 -9.04 -29.45
C HIS A 419 19.01 -8.51 -28.06
N ILE A 420 18.67 -7.22 -27.99
CA ILE A 420 18.07 -6.59 -26.81
C ILE A 420 16.75 -5.94 -27.20
N GLN A 421 15.67 -6.27 -26.48
CA GLN A 421 14.43 -5.52 -26.46
C GLN A 421 14.31 -4.81 -25.11
N ALA A 422 14.18 -3.48 -25.12
CA ALA A 422 13.88 -2.68 -23.94
C ALA A 422 12.44 -2.18 -24.03
N THR A 423 11.60 -2.47 -23.04
CA THR A 423 10.22 -1.93 -22.91
C THR A 423 10.14 -1.07 -21.66
N GLU A 424 9.79 0.22 -21.79
CA GLU A 424 9.37 0.99 -20.61
C GLU A 424 7.91 0.64 -20.25
N LEU A 425 7.63 0.48 -18.96
CA LEU A 425 6.41 -0.14 -18.46
C LEU A 425 5.34 0.88 -18.02
N ALA A 426 5.52 2.16 -18.36
CA ALA A 426 4.51 3.20 -18.12
C ALA A 426 3.63 3.41 -19.36
N SER A 427 4.22 3.62 -20.54
CA SER A 427 3.48 3.78 -21.81
C SER A 427 3.63 2.60 -22.78
N GLY A 428 4.34 1.54 -22.35
CA GLY A 428 4.50 0.30 -23.10
C GLY A 428 5.42 0.40 -24.32
N LYS A 429 6.13 1.53 -24.50
CA LYS A 429 6.99 1.74 -25.67
C LYS A 429 8.22 0.84 -25.60
N SER A 430 8.50 0.18 -26.72
CA SER A 430 9.67 -0.67 -26.89
C SER A 430 10.67 -0.11 -27.91
N ILE A 431 11.92 -0.52 -27.76
CA ILE A 431 12.97 -0.41 -28.78
C ILE A 431 13.76 -1.72 -28.82
N GLU A 432 14.21 -2.09 -30.00
CA GLU A 432 15.01 -3.30 -30.26
C GLU A 432 16.34 -2.91 -30.91
N ALA A 433 17.41 -3.66 -30.60
CA ALA A 433 18.71 -3.50 -31.23
C ALA A 433 19.49 -4.83 -31.29
N GLU A 434 20.35 -4.90 -32.30
CA GLU A 434 21.32 -5.99 -32.54
C GLU A 434 22.74 -5.53 -32.22
N PHE A 435 23.60 -6.45 -31.74
CA PHE A 435 25.00 -6.19 -31.40
C PHE A 435 25.88 -7.44 -31.34
#